data_AF-A0A350Y4K3-F1
#
_entry.id   AF-A0A350Y4K3-F1
#
_cell.length_a   1.000
_cell.length_b   1.000
_cell.length_c   1.000
_cell.angle_alpha   90.00
_cell.angle_beta   90.00
_cell.angle_gamma   90.00
#
_symmetry.space_group_name_H-M   'P 1'
#
loop_
_entity.id
_entity.type
_entity.pdbx_description
1 polymer ?
#
loop_
_entity_poly.entity_id
_entity_poly.type
_entity_poly.pdbx_seq_one_letter_code
_entity_poly.pdbx_strand_id
1 'polypeptide(L)'
;MVHVLDLSAIAGTIKEDGGSNLQLNRSLIIQAADGQKPIIKLTQPLRVRPKNVTAASNLTLRLEGLYLTRDESFPEDAPLIARAAINRLEIVDCTLDPGGQKFLDGTPEGTRKPLRHALELRQTYGFNPDDEETFNQSPEIILERSIAGSLLLDRGYHLYLSHSIIDAGKGVSDNPETSFAVTNASDPVNNWGPPTQVNEITVFGRMRVEQISGRGGIWVHALEVLNNQTGCIRYSYFSGKEDRLPQNLGCVIGTEAKLRFVSEIFGEPAYGQLNRTSDFRILERGPNDDQMGAFGFLLEAHKWRNLQIRFREFMPLGIRPILIPVT
;
A
#
# COMPACT_ATOMS: atom_id res chain seq x y z
N MET A 1 17.44 13.06 -7.74
CA MET A 1 18.07 12.43 -8.93
C MET A 1 17.01 11.64 -9.67
N VAL A 2 16.95 11.71 -11.00
CA VAL A 2 15.96 11.01 -11.83
C VAL A 2 16.67 10.03 -12.76
N HIS A 3 16.22 8.79 -12.81
CA HIS A 3 16.77 7.73 -13.66
C HIS A 3 15.65 7.14 -14.51
N VAL A 4 15.94 6.88 -15.79
CA VAL A 4 15.04 6.11 -16.66
C VAL A 4 15.54 4.67 -16.68
N LEU A 5 14.66 3.72 -16.37
CA LEU A 5 14.97 2.30 -16.35
C LEU A 5 14.22 1.59 -17.48
N ASP A 6 15.00 1.11 -18.45
CA ASP A 6 14.54 0.24 -19.51
C ASP A 6 15.12 -1.17 -19.31
N LEU A 7 14.27 -2.11 -18.86
CA LEU A 7 14.69 -3.50 -18.70
C LEU A 7 15.17 -4.15 -20.02
N SER A 8 14.70 -3.71 -21.19
CA SER A 8 15.04 -4.34 -22.47
C SER A 8 16.49 -4.07 -22.89
N ALA A 9 17.08 -3.00 -22.33
CA ALA A 9 18.49 -2.67 -22.49
C ALA A 9 19.42 -3.45 -21.55
N ILE A 10 18.87 -4.17 -20.55
CA ILE A 10 19.65 -4.94 -19.60
C ILE A 10 20.03 -6.29 -20.22
N ALA A 11 21.33 -6.59 -20.25
CA ALA A 11 21.84 -7.87 -20.74
C ALA A 11 21.33 -9.04 -19.89
N GLY A 12 20.88 -10.12 -20.53
CA GLY A 12 20.38 -11.31 -19.85
C GLY A 12 18.91 -11.23 -19.42
N THR A 13 18.15 -10.25 -19.92
CA THR A 13 16.69 -10.30 -19.83
C THR A 13 16.10 -11.26 -20.86
N ILE A 14 14.94 -11.83 -20.55
CA ILE A 14 14.20 -12.75 -21.42
C ILE A 14 12.83 -12.16 -21.76
N LYS A 15 12.44 -12.19 -23.04
CA LYS A 15 11.10 -11.78 -23.48
C LYS A 15 10.14 -12.96 -23.34
N GLU A 16 9.17 -12.84 -22.46
CA GLU A 16 8.17 -13.86 -22.14
C GLU A 16 6.95 -13.17 -21.53
N ASP A 17 5.76 -13.75 -21.67
CA ASP A 17 4.52 -13.27 -21.04
C ASP A 17 4.22 -11.79 -21.39
N GLY A 18 4.53 -11.40 -22.63
CA GLY A 18 4.27 -10.07 -23.16
C GLY A 18 5.26 -8.97 -22.75
N GLY A 19 6.38 -9.29 -22.08
CA GLY A 19 7.37 -8.26 -21.69
C GLY A 19 8.79 -8.76 -21.46
N SER A 20 9.71 -7.83 -21.17
CA SER A 20 11.10 -8.15 -20.80
C SER A 20 11.19 -8.50 -19.32
N ASN A 21 11.73 -9.67 -18.99
CA ASN A 21 11.82 -10.18 -17.62
C ASN A 21 13.27 -10.19 -17.15
N LEU A 22 13.52 -9.57 -16.00
CA LEU A 22 14.81 -9.61 -15.30
C LEU A 22 15.02 -11.00 -14.70
N GLN A 23 16.08 -11.68 -15.14
CA GLN A 23 16.43 -13.00 -14.64
C GLN A 23 17.38 -12.89 -13.43
N LEU A 24 16.92 -13.32 -12.26
CA LEU A 24 17.72 -13.35 -11.04
C LEU A 24 18.38 -14.72 -10.85
N ASN A 25 19.69 -14.72 -10.71
CA ASN A 25 20.46 -15.88 -10.24
C ASN A 25 20.80 -15.78 -8.74
N ARG A 26 20.63 -14.59 -8.16
CA ARG A 26 20.87 -14.23 -6.77
C ARG A 26 19.86 -13.16 -6.37
N SER A 27 19.66 -12.99 -5.07
CA SER A 27 18.86 -11.88 -4.54
C SER A 27 19.48 -10.54 -4.94
N LEU A 28 18.61 -9.57 -5.22
CA LEU A 28 18.97 -8.23 -5.68
C LEU A 28 18.38 -7.20 -4.74
N ILE A 29 19.21 -6.25 -4.31
CA ILE A 29 18.79 -5.11 -3.50
C ILE A 29 19.05 -3.86 -4.33
N ILE A 30 18.01 -3.05 -4.52
CA ILE A 30 18.09 -1.72 -5.13
C ILE A 30 17.67 -0.73 -4.04
N GLN A 31 18.64 0.03 -3.56
CA GLN A 31 18.44 0.94 -2.43
C GLN A 31 18.86 2.35 -2.78
N ALA A 32 18.14 3.33 -2.25
CA ALA A 32 18.56 4.72 -2.24
C ALA A 32 19.79 4.91 -1.33
N ALA A 33 20.60 5.92 -1.63
CA ALA A 33 21.62 6.39 -0.69
C ALA A 33 20.96 7.19 0.44
N ASP A 34 21.64 7.30 1.58
CA ASP A 34 21.14 8.00 2.76
C ASP A 34 20.68 9.43 2.44
N GLY A 35 19.47 9.77 2.92
CA GLY A 35 18.85 11.08 2.71
C GLY A 35 18.45 11.37 1.25
N GLN A 36 18.53 10.39 0.35
CA GLN A 36 18.09 10.52 -1.04
C GLN A 36 16.77 9.79 -1.26
N LYS A 37 15.98 10.31 -2.20
CA LYS A 37 14.79 9.63 -2.74
C LYS A 37 14.86 9.68 -4.27
N PRO A 38 15.63 8.79 -4.91
CA PRO A 38 15.78 8.78 -6.36
C PRO A 38 14.44 8.42 -7.02
N ILE A 39 14.14 9.13 -8.11
CA ILE A 39 12.97 8.87 -8.96
C ILE A 39 13.40 7.93 -10.07
N ILE A 40 12.78 6.76 -10.14
CA ILE A 40 12.97 5.78 -11.22
C ILE A 40 11.74 5.82 -12.11
N LYS A 41 11.91 6.33 -13.33
CA LYS A 41 10.93 6.28 -14.40
C LYS A 41 11.09 4.97 -15.15
N LEU A 42 10.12 4.08 -15.02
CA LEU A 42 10.07 2.84 -15.78
C LEU A 42 9.56 3.15 -17.20
N THR A 43 10.18 2.59 -18.23
CA THR A 43 9.65 2.65 -19.61
C THR A 43 8.67 1.51 -19.91
N GLN A 44 8.68 0.47 -19.08
CA GLN A 44 7.83 -0.72 -19.16
C GLN A 44 7.66 -1.34 -17.77
N PRO A 45 6.63 -2.18 -17.54
CA PRO A 45 6.42 -2.82 -16.25
C PRO A 45 7.63 -3.63 -15.78
N LEU A 46 7.96 -3.53 -14.49
CA LEU A 46 8.98 -4.37 -13.87
C LEU A 46 8.47 -5.82 -13.81
N ARG A 47 9.28 -6.73 -14.34
CA ARG A 47 8.99 -8.17 -14.36
C ARG A 47 10.23 -8.94 -13.92
N VAL A 48 10.09 -9.81 -12.95
CA VAL A 48 11.23 -10.51 -12.35
C VAL A 48 10.93 -12.01 -12.25
N ARG A 49 11.90 -12.83 -12.64
CA ARG A 49 11.86 -14.30 -12.52
C ARG A 49 13.23 -14.87 -12.15
N PRO A 50 13.33 -16.10 -11.64
CA PRO A 50 14.59 -16.82 -11.54
C PRO A 50 15.19 -17.09 -12.92
N LYS A 51 16.53 -17.13 -12.97
CA LYS A 51 17.27 -17.69 -14.10
C LYS A 51 17.08 -19.20 -14.20
N ASN A 52 17.01 -19.90 -13.07
CA ASN A 52 16.68 -21.32 -12.97
C ASN A 52 15.48 -21.48 -12.02
N VAL A 53 14.34 -21.94 -12.56
CA VAL A 53 13.05 -22.03 -11.84
C VAL A 53 13.17 -22.89 -10.57
N THR A 54 13.92 -23.99 -10.63
CA THR A 54 14.15 -24.88 -9.48
C THR A 54 14.93 -24.21 -8.32
N ALA A 55 15.61 -23.10 -8.59
CA ALA A 55 16.42 -22.36 -7.61
C ALA A 55 15.73 -21.07 -7.10
N ALA A 56 14.41 -20.95 -7.25
CA ALA A 56 13.66 -19.75 -6.89
C ALA A 56 13.50 -19.52 -5.38
N SER A 57 13.62 -20.58 -4.56
CA SER A 57 13.25 -20.62 -3.14
C SER A 57 13.93 -19.59 -2.23
N ASN A 58 15.10 -19.07 -2.62
CA ASN A 58 15.85 -18.09 -1.83
C ASN A 58 16.01 -16.74 -2.54
N LEU A 59 15.33 -16.52 -3.66
CA LEU A 59 15.47 -15.29 -4.43
C LEU A 59 14.57 -14.20 -3.89
N THR A 60 15.22 -13.10 -3.50
CA THR A 60 14.55 -11.88 -3.02
C THR A 60 14.90 -10.71 -3.93
N LEU A 61 13.89 -9.92 -4.29
CA LEU A 61 14.10 -8.57 -4.80
C LEU A 61 13.68 -7.59 -3.72
N ARG A 62 14.60 -6.72 -3.29
CA ARG A 62 14.31 -5.65 -2.33
C ARG A 62 14.47 -4.29 -3.01
N LEU A 63 13.44 -3.47 -2.91
CA LEU A 63 13.40 -2.08 -3.33
C LEU A 63 13.31 -1.21 -2.07
N GLU A 64 14.25 -0.31 -1.89
CA GLU A 64 14.35 0.48 -0.65
C GLU A 64 14.59 1.97 -0.90
N GLY A 65 13.72 2.84 -0.34
CA GLY A 65 13.88 4.29 -0.42
C GLY A 65 13.64 4.91 -1.80
N LEU A 66 12.94 4.21 -2.71
CA LEU A 66 12.80 4.59 -4.11
C LEU A 66 11.44 5.24 -4.40
N TYR A 67 11.40 6.17 -5.36
CA TYR A 67 10.14 6.63 -5.99
C TYR A 67 10.03 6.00 -7.38
N LEU A 68 9.18 5.00 -7.55
CA LEU A 68 8.93 4.34 -8.83
C LEU A 68 7.74 5.00 -9.52
N THR A 69 7.94 5.45 -10.75
CA THR A 69 6.90 6.07 -11.57
C THR A 69 7.04 5.65 -13.03
N ARG A 70 6.13 6.13 -13.86
CA ARG A 70 5.98 5.79 -15.25
C ARG A 70 6.64 6.86 -16.11
N ASP A 71 7.46 6.43 -17.06
CA ASP A 71 7.96 7.31 -18.12
C ASP A 71 6.83 7.67 -19.11
N GLU A 72 7.09 8.63 -20.00
CA GLU A 72 6.14 9.01 -21.06
C GLU A 72 5.87 7.85 -22.03
N SER A 73 6.85 6.95 -22.23
CA SER A 73 6.68 5.77 -23.07
C SER A 73 5.97 4.60 -22.38
N PHE A 74 5.62 4.73 -21.09
CA PHE A 74 5.08 3.61 -20.31
C PHE A 74 3.63 3.30 -20.73
N PRO A 75 3.25 2.02 -20.89
CA PRO A 75 1.89 1.65 -21.31
C PRO A 75 0.82 2.14 -20.32
N GLU A 76 -0.23 2.79 -20.84
CA GLU A 76 -1.19 3.57 -20.04
C GLU A 76 -1.86 2.77 -18.91
N ASP A 77 -2.32 1.55 -19.21
CA ASP A 77 -3.07 0.70 -18.28
C ASP A 77 -2.21 -0.34 -17.56
N ALA A 78 -0.89 -0.30 -17.71
CA ALA A 78 -0.03 -1.32 -17.13
C ALA A 78 0.32 -1.03 -15.64
N PRO A 79 0.48 -2.07 -14.82
CA PRO A 79 0.95 -1.93 -13.44
C PRO A 79 2.45 -1.57 -13.43
N LEU A 80 2.94 -0.95 -12.35
CA LEU A 80 4.39 -0.72 -12.19
C LEU A 80 5.16 -2.04 -12.14
N ILE A 81 4.61 -3.06 -11.49
CA ILE A 81 5.17 -4.41 -11.41
C ILE A 81 4.12 -5.40 -11.91
N ALA A 82 4.44 -6.07 -13.02
CA ALA A 82 3.55 -7.02 -13.69
C ALA A 82 3.91 -8.49 -13.43
N ARG A 83 5.06 -8.77 -12.79
CA ARG A 83 5.49 -10.13 -12.49
C ARG A 83 6.49 -10.17 -11.33
N ALA A 84 6.20 -11.01 -10.34
CA ALA A 84 7.07 -11.30 -9.20
C ALA A 84 7.15 -12.82 -8.99
N ALA A 85 7.78 -13.52 -9.95
CA ALA A 85 7.92 -14.98 -9.93
C ALA A 85 9.15 -15.40 -9.13
N ILE A 86 9.26 -14.96 -7.87
CA ILE A 86 10.42 -15.19 -6.98
C ILE A 86 9.92 -15.51 -5.58
N ASN A 87 10.78 -15.96 -4.66
CA ASN A 87 10.33 -16.26 -3.30
C ASN A 87 9.79 -15.02 -2.57
N ARG A 88 10.45 -13.86 -2.72
CA ARG A 88 10.04 -12.64 -2.00
C ARG A 88 10.30 -11.35 -2.76
N LEU A 89 9.32 -10.44 -2.75
CA LEU A 89 9.44 -9.05 -3.17
C LEU A 89 9.24 -8.14 -1.96
N GLU A 90 10.28 -7.40 -1.59
CA GLU A 90 10.27 -6.44 -0.48
C GLU A 90 10.26 -5.01 -1.03
N ILE A 91 9.31 -4.19 -0.59
CA ILE A 91 9.13 -2.79 -0.98
C ILE A 91 9.10 -1.98 0.31
N VAL A 92 10.22 -1.32 0.61
CA VAL A 92 10.47 -0.68 1.90
C VAL A 92 10.76 0.80 1.71
N ASP A 93 10.09 1.67 2.46
CA ASP A 93 10.28 3.13 2.38
C ASP A 93 10.13 3.70 0.95
N CYS A 94 9.28 3.06 0.14
CA CYS A 94 9.11 3.36 -1.27
C CYS A 94 7.82 4.13 -1.56
N THR A 95 7.80 4.79 -2.71
CA THR A 95 6.56 5.30 -3.31
C THR A 95 6.40 4.66 -4.67
N LEU A 96 5.42 3.78 -4.80
CA LEU A 96 4.94 3.25 -6.07
C LEU A 96 3.83 4.19 -6.53
N ASP A 97 4.17 5.08 -7.46
CA ASP A 97 3.30 6.18 -7.87
C ASP A 97 1.86 5.71 -8.16
N PRO A 98 0.90 6.08 -7.28
CA PRO A 98 -0.51 5.68 -7.42
C PRO A 98 -1.22 6.44 -8.54
N GLY A 99 -0.61 7.48 -9.12
CA GLY A 99 -1.31 8.45 -9.93
C GLY A 99 -2.25 9.29 -9.06
N GLY A 100 -3.45 9.60 -9.56
CA GLY A 100 -4.46 10.24 -8.72
C GLY A 100 -4.15 11.67 -8.26
N GLN A 101 -3.06 12.26 -8.74
CA GLN A 101 -2.67 13.61 -8.37
C GLN A 101 -3.64 14.65 -8.95
N LYS A 102 -3.85 15.71 -8.19
CA LYS A 102 -4.71 16.83 -8.58
C LYS A 102 -4.03 17.69 -9.64
N PHE A 103 -4.69 17.89 -10.76
CA PHE A 103 -4.25 18.78 -11.83
C PHE A 103 -5.07 20.07 -11.79
N LEU A 104 -4.38 21.21 -11.69
CA LEU A 104 -5.03 22.52 -11.71
C LEU A 104 -5.27 22.92 -13.17
N ASP A 105 -6.40 22.51 -13.72
CA ASP A 105 -6.85 22.79 -15.09
C ASP A 105 -7.61 24.12 -15.25
N GLY A 106 -7.67 24.92 -14.18
CA GLY A 106 -8.42 26.18 -14.14
C GLY A 106 -9.86 26.04 -13.63
N THR A 107 -10.32 24.82 -13.35
CA THR A 107 -11.55 24.63 -12.56
C THR A 107 -11.29 24.95 -11.08
N PRO A 108 -12.30 25.40 -10.30
CA PRO A 108 -12.11 25.75 -8.89
C PRO A 108 -11.58 24.60 -8.03
N GLU A 109 -11.93 23.36 -8.40
CA GLU A 109 -11.57 22.15 -7.68
C GLU A 109 -10.40 21.41 -8.32
N GLY A 110 -9.96 21.76 -9.52
CA GLY A 110 -9.03 20.97 -10.32
C GLY A 110 -9.59 19.61 -10.72
N THR A 111 -8.89 18.89 -11.60
CA THR A 111 -9.27 17.53 -12.00
C THR A 111 -8.29 16.51 -11.42
N ARG A 112 -8.81 15.47 -10.76
CA ARG A 112 -7.99 14.35 -10.29
C ARG A 112 -7.60 13.47 -11.48
N LYS A 113 -6.30 13.21 -11.67
CA LYS A 113 -5.84 12.25 -12.69
C LYS A 113 -6.32 10.83 -12.37
N PRO A 114 -6.41 9.93 -13.37
CA PRO A 114 -6.75 8.54 -13.11
C PRO A 114 -5.73 7.91 -12.14
N LEU A 115 -6.23 7.00 -11.31
CA LEU A 115 -5.42 6.16 -10.46
C LEU A 115 -4.83 5.03 -11.28
N ARG A 116 -3.70 4.49 -10.82
CA ARG A 116 -2.97 3.45 -11.54
C ARG A 116 -2.57 2.32 -10.60
N HIS A 117 -2.58 1.10 -11.11
CA HIS A 117 -2.21 -0.08 -10.35
C HIS A 117 -0.71 -0.09 -10.03
N ALA A 118 -0.33 -0.35 -8.79
CA ALA A 118 1.07 -0.57 -8.46
C ALA A 118 1.50 -1.98 -8.84
N LEU A 119 0.67 -2.98 -8.50
CA LEU A 119 0.93 -4.39 -8.77
C LEU A 119 -0.25 -5.01 -9.52
N GLU A 120 0.04 -5.86 -10.51
CA GLU A 120 -0.90 -6.85 -11.05
C GLU A 120 -0.16 -8.17 -11.18
N LEU A 121 -0.41 -9.11 -10.27
CA LEU A 121 0.37 -10.33 -10.10
C LEU A 121 -0.54 -11.56 -10.22
N ARG A 122 -0.43 -12.26 -11.35
CA ARG A 122 -1.22 -13.45 -11.65
C ARG A 122 -0.56 -14.72 -11.13
N GLN A 123 -1.38 -15.71 -10.78
CA GLN A 123 -0.91 -16.97 -10.21
C GLN A 123 -0.17 -17.86 -11.21
N THR A 124 -0.32 -17.65 -12.52
CA THR A 124 0.50 -18.35 -13.52
C THR A 124 1.98 -17.93 -13.46
N TYR A 125 2.30 -16.88 -12.70
CA TYR A 125 3.64 -16.31 -12.53
C TYR A 125 4.34 -16.01 -13.88
N GLY A 126 3.60 -15.89 -14.97
CA GLY A 126 4.11 -15.70 -16.34
C GLY A 126 4.95 -16.87 -16.88
N PHE A 127 4.85 -18.06 -16.29
CA PHE A 127 5.55 -19.25 -16.77
C PHE A 127 4.75 -19.97 -17.86
N ASN A 128 5.46 -20.78 -18.67
CA ASN A 128 4.81 -21.81 -19.47
C ASN A 128 4.36 -22.98 -18.54
N PRO A 129 3.50 -23.91 -19.01
CA PRO A 129 2.98 -24.97 -18.15
C PRO A 129 4.05 -25.82 -17.43
N ASP A 130 5.17 -26.14 -18.11
CA ASP A 130 6.24 -26.97 -17.54
C ASP A 130 7.00 -26.23 -16.41
N ASP A 131 7.32 -24.95 -16.64
CA ASP A 131 7.97 -24.08 -15.65
C ASP A 131 7.01 -23.79 -14.48
N GLU A 132 5.70 -23.66 -14.74
CA GLU A 132 4.67 -23.42 -13.71
C GLU A 132 4.55 -24.62 -12.77
N GLU A 133 4.51 -25.85 -13.29
CA GLU A 133 4.54 -27.07 -12.46
C GLU A 133 5.84 -27.21 -11.65
N THR A 134 6.95 -26.71 -12.20
CA THR A 134 8.25 -26.72 -11.51
C THR A 134 8.35 -25.65 -10.42
N PHE A 135 7.61 -24.55 -10.55
CA PHE A 135 7.64 -23.43 -9.60
C PHE A 135 6.81 -23.73 -8.36
N ASN A 136 7.47 -24.26 -7.33
CA ASN A 136 6.85 -24.70 -6.08
C ASN A 136 6.87 -23.64 -4.96
N GLN A 137 6.94 -22.35 -5.30
CA GLN A 137 6.99 -21.25 -4.32
C GLN A 137 5.64 -20.54 -4.22
N SER A 138 5.35 -19.96 -3.05
CA SER A 138 4.22 -19.04 -2.84
C SER A 138 4.78 -17.66 -2.52
N PRO A 139 4.99 -16.80 -3.54
CA PRO A 139 5.75 -15.57 -3.36
C PRO A 139 5.18 -14.65 -2.27
N GLU A 140 6.07 -14.15 -1.42
CA GLU A 140 5.73 -13.17 -0.38
C GLU A 140 5.93 -11.75 -0.92
N ILE A 141 4.88 -10.94 -0.86
CA ILE A 141 4.91 -9.52 -1.25
C ILE A 141 4.81 -8.70 0.03
N ILE A 142 5.88 -7.97 0.33
CA ILE A 142 6.01 -7.20 1.57
C ILE A 142 6.08 -5.72 1.23
N LEU A 143 5.14 -4.93 1.74
CA LEU A 143 5.17 -3.46 1.68
C LEU A 143 5.30 -2.91 3.09
N GLU A 144 6.37 -2.16 3.34
CA GLU A 144 6.66 -1.53 4.61
C GLU A 144 6.92 -0.03 4.44
N ARG A 145 6.27 0.82 5.25
CA ARG A 145 6.41 2.28 5.20
C ARG A 145 6.33 2.86 3.78
N SER A 146 5.42 2.32 2.99
CA SER A 146 5.35 2.59 1.56
C SER A 146 3.99 3.11 1.14
N ILE A 147 3.97 3.86 0.04
CA ILE A 147 2.74 4.31 -0.63
C ILE A 147 2.64 3.52 -1.93
N ALA A 148 1.46 2.97 -2.21
CA ALA A 148 1.20 2.26 -3.45
C ALA A 148 -0.19 2.57 -4.00
N GLY A 149 -0.31 2.55 -5.33
CA GLY A 149 -1.60 2.41 -5.98
C GLY A 149 -2.24 1.05 -5.71
N SER A 150 -3.35 0.74 -6.39
CA SER A 150 -4.04 -0.55 -6.22
C SER A 150 -3.12 -1.75 -6.40
N LEU A 151 -3.36 -2.77 -5.58
CA LEU A 151 -2.64 -4.03 -5.55
C LEU A 151 -3.57 -5.15 -6.04
N LEU A 152 -3.36 -5.62 -7.25
CA LEU A 152 -4.08 -6.74 -7.84
C LEU A 152 -3.19 -7.98 -7.72
N LEU A 153 -3.60 -8.96 -6.91
CA LEU A 153 -2.83 -10.18 -6.68
C LEU A 153 -3.75 -11.40 -6.65
N ASP A 154 -3.34 -12.48 -7.30
CA ASP A 154 -4.03 -13.76 -7.15
C ASP A 154 -3.69 -14.47 -5.83
N ARG A 155 -4.45 -15.53 -5.50
CA ARG A 155 -4.33 -16.26 -4.23
C ARG A 155 -3.04 -17.06 -4.06
N GLY A 156 -2.28 -17.28 -5.14
CA GLY A 156 -0.96 -17.92 -5.08
C GLY A 156 0.15 -17.08 -4.42
N TYR A 157 -0.17 -15.87 -3.96
CA TYR A 157 0.76 -14.97 -3.27
C TYR A 157 0.38 -14.84 -1.79
N HIS A 158 1.33 -14.37 -0.98
CA HIS A 158 1.06 -13.89 0.39
C HIS A 158 1.39 -12.40 0.49
N LEU A 159 0.46 -11.62 1.04
CA LEU A 159 0.61 -10.16 1.13
C LEU A 159 0.84 -9.72 2.58
N TYR A 160 1.89 -8.95 2.80
CA TYR A 160 2.23 -8.35 4.10
C TYR A 160 2.31 -6.85 3.97
N LEU A 161 1.45 -6.12 4.70
CA LEU A 161 1.38 -4.66 4.64
C LEU A 161 1.66 -4.08 6.02
N SER A 162 2.65 -3.19 6.13
CA SER A 162 3.00 -2.53 7.38
C SER A 162 3.22 -1.03 7.18
N HIS A 163 2.60 -0.19 8.01
CA HIS A 163 2.81 1.28 8.00
C HIS A 163 2.62 1.91 6.61
N SER A 164 1.70 1.37 5.81
CA SER A 164 1.61 1.66 4.37
C SER A 164 0.25 2.20 3.95
N ILE A 165 0.24 3.00 2.88
CA ILE A 165 -0.97 3.53 2.26
C ILE A 165 -1.21 2.82 0.94
N ILE A 166 -2.40 2.25 0.76
CA ILE A 166 -2.85 1.66 -0.50
C ILE A 166 -3.99 2.51 -1.05
N ASP A 167 -3.79 3.07 -2.25
CA ASP A 167 -4.67 4.09 -2.82
C ASP A 167 -5.28 3.68 -4.17
N ALA A 168 -6.60 3.48 -4.18
CA ALA A 168 -7.44 3.33 -5.36
C ALA A 168 -8.28 4.58 -5.66
N GLY A 169 -7.97 5.70 -5.01
CA GLY A 169 -8.50 7.02 -5.34
C GLY A 169 -9.85 7.34 -4.74
N LYS A 170 -10.27 6.59 -3.73
CA LYS A 170 -11.60 6.72 -3.12
C LYS A 170 -11.46 7.11 -1.65
N GLY A 171 -11.86 8.35 -1.40
CA GLY A 171 -11.87 9.01 -0.10
C GLY A 171 -13.10 8.69 0.75
N VAL A 172 -13.15 9.23 1.96
CA VAL A 172 -14.17 8.89 2.99
C VAL A 172 -15.60 9.13 2.52
N SER A 173 -15.81 10.19 1.73
CA SER A 173 -17.12 10.58 1.23
C SER A 173 -17.44 10.04 -0.17
N ASP A 174 -16.47 9.41 -0.84
CA ASP A 174 -16.62 8.99 -2.23
C ASP A 174 -17.48 7.74 -2.36
N ASN A 175 -18.13 7.56 -3.51
CA ASN A 175 -18.68 6.27 -3.88
C ASN A 175 -17.53 5.39 -4.42
N PRO A 176 -17.21 4.26 -3.77
CA PRO A 176 -16.11 3.42 -4.20
C PRO A 176 -16.40 2.68 -5.52
N GLU A 177 -17.67 2.43 -5.87
CA GLU A 177 -18.05 1.60 -7.02
C GLU A 177 -17.24 0.29 -7.09
N THR A 178 -16.53 0.05 -8.19
CA THR A 178 -15.63 -1.10 -8.41
C THR A 178 -14.14 -0.74 -8.22
N SER A 179 -13.83 0.35 -7.52
CA SER A 179 -12.44 0.76 -7.24
C SER A 179 -11.86 -0.03 -6.08
N PHE A 180 -11.04 -1.02 -6.41
CA PHE A 180 -10.36 -1.87 -5.44
C PHE A 180 -8.94 -1.37 -5.16
N ALA A 181 -8.63 -1.15 -3.88
CA ALA A 181 -7.29 -0.94 -3.38
C ALA A 181 -6.51 -2.26 -3.30
N VAL A 182 -7.17 -3.35 -2.90
CA VAL A 182 -6.60 -4.70 -2.98
C VAL A 182 -7.67 -5.67 -3.47
N THR A 183 -7.36 -6.47 -4.49
CA THR A 183 -8.27 -7.52 -5.01
C THR A 183 -7.50 -8.56 -5.83
N ASN A 184 -8.23 -9.51 -6.42
CA ASN A 184 -7.70 -10.50 -7.35
C ASN A 184 -7.17 -9.86 -8.65
N ALA A 185 -6.11 -10.43 -9.24
CA ALA A 185 -5.56 -9.93 -10.49
C ALA A 185 -6.33 -10.44 -11.72
N SER A 186 -6.69 -11.72 -11.73
CA SER A 186 -7.30 -12.37 -12.88
C SER A 186 -8.80 -12.05 -13.06
N ASP A 187 -9.54 -11.89 -11.97
CA ASP A 187 -10.94 -11.45 -11.94
C ASP A 187 -11.19 -10.58 -10.68
N PRO A 188 -10.96 -9.26 -10.77
CA PRO A 188 -11.10 -8.33 -9.65
C PRO A 188 -12.48 -8.30 -8.99
N VAL A 189 -13.55 -8.68 -9.71
CA VAL A 189 -14.94 -8.54 -9.27
C VAL A 189 -15.44 -9.81 -8.60
N ASN A 190 -15.17 -10.97 -9.20
CA ASN A 190 -15.76 -12.24 -8.75
C ASN A 190 -14.80 -13.07 -7.89
N ASN A 191 -13.49 -12.89 -8.04
CA ASN A 191 -12.49 -13.60 -7.24
C ASN A 191 -11.98 -12.78 -6.05
N TRP A 192 -11.08 -13.38 -5.28
CA TRP A 192 -10.55 -12.84 -4.04
C TRP A 192 -9.03 -12.68 -4.13
N GLY A 193 -8.50 -11.61 -3.52
CA GLY A 193 -7.07 -11.40 -3.38
C GLY A 193 -6.41 -12.41 -2.43
N PRO A 194 -5.09 -12.31 -2.22
CA PRO A 194 -4.31 -13.27 -1.45
C PRO A 194 -4.63 -13.22 0.06
N PRO A 195 -4.25 -14.26 0.82
CA PRO A 195 -4.13 -14.17 2.27
C PRO A 195 -3.22 -13.00 2.65
N THR A 196 -3.72 -12.12 3.53
CA THR A 196 -3.08 -10.84 3.84
C THR A 196 -2.84 -10.66 5.34
N GLN A 197 -1.66 -10.16 5.70
CA GLN A 197 -1.35 -9.69 7.06
C GLN A 197 -1.14 -8.19 7.06
N VAL A 198 -1.72 -7.50 8.06
CA VAL A 198 -1.69 -6.04 8.14
C VAL A 198 -1.22 -5.53 9.49
N ASN A 199 -0.39 -4.50 9.50
CA ASN A 199 -0.03 -3.77 10.70
C ASN A 199 -0.01 -2.27 10.41
N GLU A 200 -0.99 -1.53 10.94
CA GLU A 200 -1.06 -0.08 10.82
C GLU A 200 -1.04 0.39 9.36
N ILE A 201 -2.16 0.22 8.65
CA ILE A 201 -2.27 0.57 7.22
C ILE A 201 -3.45 1.52 6.98
N THR A 202 -3.40 2.29 5.90
CA THR A 202 -4.54 3.11 5.44
C THR A 202 -4.92 2.69 4.03
N VAL A 203 -6.21 2.42 3.80
CA VAL A 203 -6.72 1.90 2.52
C VAL A 203 -7.79 2.84 1.97
N PHE A 204 -7.48 3.51 0.85
CA PHE A 204 -8.40 4.36 0.09
C PHE A 204 -9.02 3.59 -1.06
N GLY A 205 -10.11 2.87 -0.79
CA GLY A 205 -10.75 1.98 -1.76
C GLY A 205 -11.29 0.72 -1.11
N ARG A 206 -11.95 -0.13 -1.90
CA ARG A 206 -12.43 -1.43 -1.42
C ARG A 206 -11.28 -2.42 -1.31
N MET A 207 -11.37 -3.34 -0.35
CA MET A 207 -10.38 -4.40 -0.17
C MET A 207 -11.07 -5.75 -0.15
N ARG A 208 -10.69 -6.65 -1.06
CA ARG A 208 -11.21 -8.03 -1.16
C ARG A 208 -10.07 -9.02 -1.06
N VAL A 209 -10.08 -9.84 -0.03
CA VAL A 209 -9.00 -10.81 0.24
C VAL A 209 -9.53 -12.15 0.71
N GLU A 210 -8.76 -13.21 0.50
CA GLU A 210 -9.14 -14.56 0.93
C GLU A 210 -9.22 -14.67 2.45
N GLN A 211 -8.17 -14.19 3.14
CA GLN A 211 -8.04 -14.19 4.59
C GLN A 211 -7.31 -12.92 5.02
N ILE A 212 -7.58 -12.45 6.24
CA ILE A 212 -6.86 -11.31 6.80
C ILE A 212 -6.67 -11.44 8.30
N SER A 213 -5.51 -11.01 8.78
CA SER A 213 -5.25 -10.82 10.21
C SER A 213 -4.34 -9.62 10.44
N GLY A 214 -4.44 -9.00 11.61
CA GLY A 214 -3.62 -7.82 11.87
C GLY A 214 -4.21 -6.83 12.86
N ARG A 215 -3.68 -5.60 12.83
CA ARG A 215 -4.13 -4.52 13.71
C ARG A 215 -3.90 -3.13 13.14
N GLY A 216 -4.60 -2.14 13.68
CA GLY A 216 -4.34 -0.71 13.41
C GLY A 216 -4.70 -0.24 12.01
N GLY A 217 -5.47 -1.01 11.26
CA GLY A 217 -5.84 -0.64 9.89
C GLY A 217 -6.96 0.39 9.85
N ILE A 218 -6.96 1.22 8.81
CA ILE A 218 -8.07 2.10 8.45
C ILE A 218 -8.56 1.69 7.06
N TRP A 219 -9.78 1.16 7.00
CA TRP A 219 -10.47 0.88 5.74
C TRP A 219 -11.55 1.92 5.51
N VAL A 220 -11.30 2.79 4.53
CA VAL A 220 -12.20 3.91 4.20
C VAL A 220 -13.49 3.41 3.53
N HIS A 221 -13.41 2.27 2.83
CA HIS A 221 -14.55 1.56 2.23
C HIS A 221 -14.56 0.09 2.62
N ALA A 222 -15.49 -0.68 2.04
CA ALA A 222 -15.74 -2.07 2.35
C ALA A 222 -14.47 -2.93 2.38
N LEU A 223 -14.21 -3.56 3.53
CA LEU A 223 -13.32 -4.70 3.66
C LEU A 223 -14.14 -5.99 3.59
N GLU A 224 -13.87 -6.79 2.57
CA GLU A 224 -14.54 -8.07 2.35
C GLU A 224 -13.54 -9.22 2.42
N VAL A 225 -13.86 -10.22 3.25
CA VAL A 225 -13.00 -11.37 3.50
C VAL A 225 -13.74 -12.66 3.18
N LEU A 226 -13.16 -13.50 2.31
CA LEU A 226 -13.78 -14.78 1.91
C LEU A 226 -13.92 -15.73 3.10
N ASN A 227 -12.81 -16.11 3.71
CA ASN A 227 -12.79 -16.96 4.89
C ASN A 227 -12.76 -16.07 6.15
N ASN A 228 -13.92 -15.57 6.54
CA ASN A 228 -14.11 -14.74 7.73
C ASN A 228 -14.21 -15.54 9.04
N GLN A 229 -14.02 -16.86 9.00
CA GLN A 229 -13.91 -17.71 10.20
C GLN A 229 -12.47 -17.83 10.69
N THR A 230 -11.50 -17.38 9.88
CA THR A 230 -10.07 -17.44 10.19
C THR A 230 -9.50 -16.03 10.28
N GLY A 231 -8.60 -15.80 11.23
CA GLY A 231 -7.94 -14.52 11.45
C GLY A 231 -8.68 -13.60 12.43
N CYS A 232 -8.00 -12.52 12.82
CA CYS A 232 -8.55 -11.50 13.70
C CYS A 232 -7.96 -10.13 13.36
N ILE A 233 -8.80 -9.10 13.33
CA ILE A 233 -8.37 -7.71 13.20
C ILE A 233 -8.58 -6.98 14.53
N ARG A 234 -7.57 -6.24 15.00
CA ARG A 234 -7.62 -5.55 16.30
C ARG A 234 -7.38 -4.05 16.18
N TYR A 235 -8.03 -3.26 17.02
CA TYR A 235 -7.75 -1.81 17.15
C TYR A 235 -7.75 -1.06 15.82
N SER A 236 -8.76 -1.33 14.99
CA SER A 236 -8.85 -0.81 13.62
C SER A 236 -10.14 -0.04 13.37
N TYR A 237 -10.17 0.72 12.28
CA TYR A 237 -11.35 1.42 11.78
C TYR A 237 -11.93 0.73 10.55
N PHE A 238 -13.25 0.52 10.53
CA PHE A 238 -13.99 0.07 9.35
C PHE A 238 -15.06 1.08 8.96
N SER A 239 -15.34 1.17 7.66
CA SER A 239 -16.34 2.10 7.12
C SER A 239 -17.75 1.86 7.68
N GLY A 240 -18.09 0.61 8.02
CA GLY A 240 -19.43 0.18 8.41
C GLY A 240 -20.39 -0.03 7.23
N LYS A 241 -19.89 0.04 6.00
CA LYS A 241 -20.67 -0.09 4.76
C LYS A 241 -20.23 -1.33 4.00
N GLU A 242 -21.11 -2.34 3.93
CA GLU A 242 -20.88 -3.58 3.17
C GLU A 242 -19.65 -4.38 3.60
N ASP A 243 -19.17 -4.17 4.83
CA ASP A 243 -18.02 -4.88 5.37
C ASP A 243 -18.36 -6.36 5.65
N ARG A 244 -17.50 -7.28 5.19
CA ARG A 244 -17.51 -8.70 5.53
C ARG A 244 -16.22 -9.03 6.27
N LEU A 245 -16.28 -8.92 7.59
CA LEU A 245 -15.10 -8.94 8.48
C LEU A 245 -14.90 -10.31 9.15
N PRO A 246 -13.64 -10.68 9.47
CA PRO A 246 -13.36 -11.76 10.42
C PRO A 246 -13.64 -11.29 11.86
N GLN A 247 -13.29 -12.11 12.86
CA GLN A 247 -13.38 -11.71 14.25
C GLN A 247 -12.62 -10.40 14.50
N ASN A 248 -13.26 -9.41 15.14
CA ASN A 248 -12.67 -8.12 15.43
C ASN A 248 -12.66 -7.81 16.94
N LEU A 249 -11.65 -7.07 17.40
CA LEU A 249 -11.48 -6.73 18.81
C LEU A 249 -11.00 -5.28 18.96
N GLY A 250 -11.73 -4.46 19.71
CA GLY A 250 -11.36 -3.07 19.95
C GLY A 250 -11.41 -2.18 18.71
N CYS A 251 -12.11 -2.62 17.66
CA CYS A 251 -12.29 -1.86 16.43
C CYS A 251 -13.47 -0.87 16.57
N VAL A 252 -13.44 0.16 15.72
CA VAL A 252 -14.51 1.17 15.62
C VAL A 252 -15.10 1.19 14.22
N ILE A 253 -16.36 1.61 14.13
CA ILE A 253 -17.10 1.69 12.86
C ILE A 253 -17.42 3.15 12.52
N GLY A 254 -17.45 3.46 11.22
CA GLY A 254 -17.64 4.82 10.71
C GLY A 254 -18.98 5.46 11.03
N THR A 255 -20.01 4.68 11.36
CA THR A 255 -21.31 5.18 11.82
C THR A 255 -21.24 5.81 13.21
N GLU A 256 -20.27 5.41 14.03
CA GLU A 256 -20.10 5.90 15.39
C GLU A 256 -18.89 6.82 15.53
N ALA A 257 -17.80 6.52 14.81
CA ALA A 257 -16.53 7.23 14.91
C ALA A 257 -16.25 7.99 13.61
N LYS A 258 -16.22 9.32 13.70
CA LYS A 258 -15.99 10.19 12.55
C LYS A 258 -14.52 10.15 12.14
N LEU A 259 -14.24 9.69 10.93
CA LEU A 259 -12.91 9.70 10.31
C LEU A 259 -12.75 10.93 9.41
N ARG A 260 -11.62 11.63 9.52
CA ARG A 260 -11.22 12.73 8.64
C ARG A 260 -9.72 12.70 8.41
N PHE A 261 -9.31 12.91 7.17
CA PHE A 261 -7.91 13.17 6.82
C PHE A 261 -7.66 14.66 6.63
N VAL A 262 -6.39 15.07 6.70
CA VAL A 262 -5.99 16.43 6.30
C VAL A 262 -6.04 16.55 4.78
N SER A 263 -5.51 15.55 4.07
CA SER A 263 -5.75 15.34 2.64
C SER A 263 -5.89 13.84 2.32
N GLU A 264 -6.73 13.55 1.33
CA GLU A 264 -7.01 12.21 0.79
C GLU A 264 -6.47 12.05 -0.65
N ILE A 265 -5.79 13.09 -1.17
CA ILE A 265 -5.31 13.14 -2.55
C ILE A 265 -3.79 13.06 -2.55
N PHE A 266 -3.25 12.08 -3.28
CA PHE A 266 -1.82 11.92 -3.43
C PHE A 266 -1.19 13.17 -4.06
N GLY A 267 -0.07 13.61 -3.47
CA GLY A 267 0.66 14.82 -3.88
C GLY A 267 0.25 16.10 -3.15
N GLU A 268 -0.88 16.10 -2.43
CA GLU A 268 -1.23 17.21 -1.53
C GLU A 268 -0.49 17.11 -0.17
N PRO A 269 -0.22 18.23 0.51
CA PRO A 269 0.37 18.22 1.85
C PRO A 269 -0.44 17.40 2.85
N ALA A 270 0.26 16.73 3.77
CA ALA A 270 -0.35 15.87 4.80
C ALA A 270 -1.25 14.74 4.25
N TYR A 271 -1.00 14.29 3.02
CA TYR A 271 -1.69 13.16 2.41
C TYR A 271 -1.72 11.93 3.33
N GLY A 272 -2.94 11.43 3.59
CA GLY A 272 -3.19 10.27 4.43
C GLY A 272 -3.02 10.50 5.93
N GLN A 273 -2.63 11.69 6.38
CA GLN A 273 -2.54 12.01 7.80
C GLN A 273 -3.91 12.30 8.38
N LEU A 274 -4.16 11.79 9.58
CA LEU A 274 -5.43 12.01 10.28
C LEU A 274 -5.59 13.46 10.70
N ASN A 275 -6.77 14.02 10.43
CA ASN A 275 -7.15 15.32 10.94
C ASN A 275 -7.48 15.20 12.43
N ARG A 276 -7.07 16.20 13.23
CA ARG A 276 -7.35 16.28 14.67
C ARG A 276 -8.83 16.36 15.03
N THR A 277 -9.69 16.66 14.05
CA THR A 277 -11.16 16.64 14.22
C THR A 277 -11.77 15.26 14.03
N SER A 278 -10.97 14.24 13.75
CA SER A 278 -11.38 12.83 13.83
C SER A 278 -11.75 12.45 15.26
N ASP A 279 -12.55 11.41 15.38
CA ASP A 279 -12.93 10.85 16.68
C ASP A 279 -11.69 10.40 17.47
N PHE A 280 -11.66 10.71 18.76
CA PHE A 280 -10.54 10.38 19.64
C PHE A 280 -10.26 8.87 19.69
N ARG A 281 -11.26 8.01 19.45
CA ARG A 281 -11.05 6.55 19.38
C ARG A 281 -10.15 6.15 18.21
N ILE A 282 -10.14 6.92 17.13
CA ILE A 282 -9.26 6.69 15.97
C ILE A 282 -7.86 7.26 16.25
N LEU A 283 -7.80 8.41 16.95
CA LEU A 283 -6.55 9.13 17.23
C LEU A 283 -5.76 8.57 18.41
N GLU A 284 -6.41 7.91 19.38
CA GLU A 284 -5.79 7.54 20.66
C GLU A 284 -6.07 6.08 21.11
N ARG A 285 -6.88 5.30 20.38
CA ARG A 285 -7.22 3.90 20.75
C ARG A 285 -6.91 2.87 19.67
N GLY A 286 -5.96 3.19 18.81
CA GLY A 286 -5.29 2.23 17.95
C GLY A 286 -4.30 1.35 18.73
N PRO A 287 -3.43 0.62 18.03
CA PRO A 287 -2.39 -0.19 18.65
C PRO A 287 -1.53 0.64 19.63
N ASN A 288 -1.24 0.07 20.80
CA ASN A 288 -0.42 0.72 21.84
C ASN A 288 -0.98 2.08 22.34
N ASP A 289 -2.30 2.26 22.30
CA ASP A 289 -2.99 3.50 22.67
C ASP A 289 -2.49 4.72 21.86
N ASP A 290 -2.20 4.52 20.57
CA ASP A 290 -1.88 5.58 19.60
C ASP A 290 -2.89 5.62 18.44
N GLN A 291 -2.63 6.41 17.42
CA GLN A 291 -3.48 6.58 16.25
C GLN A 291 -3.50 5.32 15.38
N MET A 292 -4.66 5.05 14.79
CA MET A 292 -4.80 4.03 13.75
C MET A 292 -4.20 4.53 12.41
N GLY A 293 -3.94 3.62 11.49
CA GLY A 293 -3.54 3.92 10.11
C GLY A 293 -2.04 3.88 9.85
N ALA A 294 -1.66 4.21 8.61
CA ALA A 294 -0.29 4.09 8.09
C ALA A 294 0.78 4.82 8.93
N PHE A 295 0.39 5.89 9.63
CA PHE A 295 1.29 6.75 10.40
C PHE A 295 1.36 6.38 11.89
N GLY A 296 0.82 5.24 12.33
CA GLY A 296 0.86 4.79 13.74
C GLY A 296 2.28 4.77 14.32
N PHE A 297 3.27 4.39 13.52
CA PHE A 297 4.69 4.38 13.91
C PHE A 297 5.27 5.75 14.30
N LEU A 298 4.61 6.87 13.94
CA LEU A 298 5.04 8.20 14.35
C LEU A 298 4.72 8.52 15.80
N LEU A 299 3.86 7.72 16.45
CA LEU A 299 3.44 7.86 17.83
C LEU A 299 2.86 9.26 18.15
N GLU A 300 1.97 9.76 17.29
CA GLU A 300 1.44 11.12 17.39
C GLU A 300 0.63 11.32 18.68
N ALA A 301 -0.22 10.37 19.08
CA ALA A 301 -0.99 10.49 20.32
C ALA A 301 -0.07 10.65 21.54
N HIS A 302 1.00 9.85 21.59
CA HIS A 302 2.00 9.92 22.65
C HIS A 302 2.76 11.25 22.63
N LYS A 303 3.20 11.74 21.46
CA LYS A 303 3.83 13.07 21.32
C LYS A 303 2.92 14.17 21.87
N TRP A 304 1.65 14.17 21.47
CA TRP A 304 0.68 15.16 21.91
C TRP A 304 0.43 15.11 23.41
N ARG A 305 0.30 13.92 23.98
CA ARG A 305 0.08 13.75 25.41
C ARG A 305 1.30 14.19 26.22
N ASN A 306 2.50 13.80 25.81
CA ASN A 306 3.74 14.22 26.45
C ASN A 306 3.92 15.74 26.40
N LEU A 307 3.62 16.35 25.26
CA LEU A 307 3.68 17.80 25.10
C LEU A 307 2.71 18.52 26.05
N GLN A 308 1.46 18.03 26.15
CA GLN A 308 0.47 18.59 27.08
C GLN A 308 0.90 18.46 28.55
N ILE A 309 1.51 17.34 28.94
CA ILE A 309 2.06 17.14 30.28
C ILE A 309 3.14 18.18 30.56
N ARG A 310 4.10 18.37 29.66
CA ARG A 310 5.18 19.35 29.83
C ARG A 310 4.67 20.78 29.89
N PHE A 311 3.66 21.13 29.10
CA PHE A 311 3.05 22.45 29.23
C PHE A 311 2.38 22.65 30.58
N ARG A 312 1.71 21.64 31.14
CA ARG A 312 1.12 21.77 32.48
C ARG A 312 2.18 21.89 33.58
N GLU A 313 3.32 21.23 33.42
CA GLU A 313 4.41 21.25 34.41
C GLU A 313 5.21 22.55 34.39
N PHE A 314 5.52 23.09 33.21
CA PHE A 314 6.51 24.16 33.05
C PHE A 314 5.93 25.51 32.61
N MET A 315 4.62 25.60 32.31
CA MET A 315 4.03 26.85 31.87
C MET A 315 3.84 27.83 33.03
N PRO A 316 4.27 29.10 32.89
CA PRO A 316 3.97 30.14 33.85
C PRO A 316 2.46 30.36 34.00
N LEU A 317 2.04 30.69 35.23
CA LEU A 317 0.65 31.04 35.52
C LEU A 317 0.21 32.24 34.68
N GLY A 318 -1.03 32.19 34.17
CA GLY A 318 -1.62 33.26 33.38
C GLY A 318 -1.33 33.20 31.88
N ILE A 319 -0.56 32.22 31.40
CA ILE A 319 -0.30 31.98 29.97
C ILE A 319 -1.17 30.80 29.50
N ARG A 320 -1.62 30.84 28.23
CA ARG A 320 -2.31 29.72 27.57
C ARG A 320 -1.61 29.39 26.25
N PRO A 321 -1.17 28.14 26.03
CA PRO A 321 -0.55 27.77 24.76
C PRO A 321 -1.63 27.61 23.69
N ILE A 322 -1.29 28.00 22.48
CA ILE A 322 -2.01 27.58 21.27
C ILE A 322 -1.06 26.66 20.52
N LEU A 323 -1.47 25.41 20.36
CA LEU A 323 -0.67 24.39 19.68
C LEU A 323 -1.07 24.35 18.21
N ILE A 324 -0.13 24.70 17.34
CA ILE A 324 -0.30 24.71 15.90
C ILE A 324 0.61 23.61 15.32
N PRO A 325 0.08 22.44 14.95
CA PRO A 325 0.86 21.48 14.16
C PRO A 325 1.15 22.08 12.80
N VAL A 326 2.39 21.95 12.35
CA VAL A 326 2.80 22.25 10.98
C VAL A 326 3.06 20.92 10.29
N THR A 327 2.34 20.67 9.21
CA THR A 327 2.46 19.47 8.36
C THR A 327 3.03 19.83 7.01
#